data_AF-M1A2Y2-F1
#
_entry.id   AF-M1A2Y2-F1
#
_cell.length_a   1.000
_cell.length_b   1.000
_cell.length_c   1.000
_cell.angle_alpha   90.00
_cell.angle_beta   90.00
_cell.angle_gamma   90.00
#
_symmetry.space_group_name_H-M   'P 1'
#
loop_
_entity.id
_entity.type
_entity.pdbx_description
1 polymer ?
#
loop_
_entity_poly.entity_id
_entity_poly.type
_entity_poly.pdbx_seq_one_letter_code
_entity_poly.pdbx_strand_id
1 'polypeptide(L)'
;MEVYNLHDVVSPSQLRSAAAAEVRKNANVTNPKVIDMLLFKGMEELMNIVNQSKQRHHIVGQYVVGNQGLVQDVSGKDRDASNFLKKFYSRNYS
;
A
#
# COMPACT_ATOMS: atom_id res chain seq x y z
N MET A 1 13.12 -10.98 17.85
CA MET A 1 12.47 -9.68 17.58
C MET A 1 12.99 -9.16 16.23
N GLU A 2 12.83 -9.99 15.19
CA GLU A 2 13.34 -9.79 13.81
C GLU A 2 12.44 -10.59 12.84
N VAL A 3 11.13 -10.57 13.07
CA VAL A 3 10.19 -11.50 12.43
C VAL A 3 10.17 -11.37 10.91
N TYR A 4 10.32 -10.13 10.42
CA TYR A 4 10.27 -9.81 9.00
C TYR A 4 11.49 -9.05 8.51
N ASN A 5 12.49 -8.78 9.35
CA ASN A 5 13.71 -8.02 9.02
C ASN A 5 13.50 -6.69 8.29
N LEU A 6 12.37 -5.99 8.49
CA LEU A 6 11.99 -4.83 7.67
C LEU A 6 12.87 -3.59 7.82
N HIS A 7 13.80 -3.60 8.78
CA HIS A 7 14.69 -2.48 9.09
C HIS A 7 15.65 -2.11 7.94
N ASP A 8 15.89 -3.03 7.01
CA ASP A 8 16.72 -2.82 5.82
C ASP A 8 16.00 -2.06 4.69
N VAL A 9 14.66 -2.07 4.68
CA VAL A 9 13.84 -1.52 3.59
C VAL A 9 12.92 -0.39 4.02
N VAL A 10 12.61 -0.25 5.31
CA VAL A 10 11.66 0.77 5.79
C VAL A 10 11.96 1.22 7.21
N SER A 11 11.78 2.53 7.45
CA SER A 11 11.84 3.10 8.79
C SER A 11 10.52 2.94 9.55
N PRO A 12 10.53 2.90 10.90
CA PRO A 12 9.31 2.89 11.70
C PRO A 12 8.36 4.07 11.39
N SER A 13 8.91 5.24 11.05
CA SER A 13 8.12 6.40 10.67
C SER A 13 7.34 6.18 9.37
N GLN A 14 7.96 5.56 8.36
CA GLN A 14 7.30 5.25 7.09
C GLN A 14 6.17 4.23 7.28
N LEU A 15 6.37 3.18 8.09
CA LEU A 15 5.31 2.22 8.41
C LEU A 15 4.13 2.87 9.14
N ARG A 16 4.39 3.77 10.10
CA ARG A 16 3.32 4.53 10.78
C ARG A 16 2.57 5.44 9.81
N SER A 17 3.28 6.10 8.90
CA SER A 17 2.67 6.92 7.86
C SER A 17 1.81 6.09 6.91
N ALA A 18 2.28 4.91 6.49
CA ALA A 18 1.52 3.99 5.65
C ALA A 18 0.25 3.48 6.34
N ALA A 19 0.35 3.03 7.59
CA ALA A 19 -0.82 2.62 8.38
C ALA A 19 -1.84 3.77 8.53
N ALA A 20 -1.37 4.98 8.81
CA ALA A 20 -2.26 6.15 8.89
C ALA A 20 -2.87 6.53 7.54
N ALA A 21 -2.18 6.28 6.42
CA ALA A 21 -2.71 6.51 5.07
C ALA A 21 -3.87 5.55 4.77
N GLU A 22 -3.79 4.28 5.17
CA GLU A 22 -4.89 3.31 5.01
C GLU A 22 -6.16 3.72 5.78
N VAL A 23 -6.01 4.29 6.98
CA VAL A 23 -7.13 4.86 7.73
C VAL A 23 -7.70 6.08 7.01
N ARG A 24 -6.83 7.02 6.59
CA ARG A 24 -7.26 8.25 5.91
C ARG A 24 -7.94 8.01 4.56
N LYS A 25 -7.56 6.94 3.84
CA LYS A 25 -8.18 6.53 2.57
C LYS A 25 -9.69 6.33 2.69
N ASN A 26 -10.18 5.99 3.88
CA ASN A 26 -11.58 5.74 4.17
C ASN A 26 -12.22 6.85 5.04
N ALA A 27 -11.57 8.00 5.20
CA ALA A 27 -12.03 9.08 6.09
C ALA A 27 -13.38 9.70 5.68
N ASN A 28 -13.78 9.52 4.42
CA ASN A 28 -15.07 9.98 3.90
C ASN A 28 -16.24 9.03 4.24
N VAL A 29 -15.97 7.86 4.83
CA VAL A 29 -17.01 6.91 5.23
C VAL A 29 -17.68 7.40 6.52
N THR A 30 -18.98 7.66 6.45
CA THR A 30 -19.77 8.17 7.58
C THR A 30 -20.70 7.12 8.21
N ASN A 31 -20.96 6.00 7.52
CA ASN A 31 -21.84 4.95 8.02
C ASN A 31 -21.16 4.17 9.16
N PRO A 32 -21.68 4.20 10.40
CA PRO A 32 -21.05 3.57 11.55
C PRO A 32 -20.80 2.07 11.38
N LYS A 33 -21.74 1.33 10.78
CA LYS A 33 -21.59 -0.12 10.56
C LYS A 33 -20.46 -0.45 9.57
N VAL A 34 -20.23 0.43 8.60
CA VAL A 34 -19.12 0.28 7.65
C VAL A 34 -17.81 0.61 8.35
N ILE A 35 -17.78 1.62 9.21
CA ILE A 35 -16.61 1.95 10.03
C ILE A 35 -16.25 0.78 10.95
N ASP A 36 -17.22 0.17 11.62
CA ASP A 36 -17.00 -1.01 12.47
C ASP A 36 -16.37 -2.17 11.68
N MET A 37 -16.89 -2.43 10.47
CA MET A 37 -16.33 -3.47 9.59
C MET A 37 -14.92 -3.13 9.10
N LEU A 38 -14.62 -1.86 8.83
CA LEU A 38 -13.27 -1.42 8.47
C LEU A 38 -12.28 -1.60 9.62
N LEU A 39 -12.68 -1.26 10.84
CA LEU A 39 -11.87 -1.48 12.05
C LEU A 39 -11.64 -2.97 12.29
N PHE A 40 -12.68 -3.79 12.16
CA PHE A 40 -12.59 -5.24 12.28
C PHE A 40 -11.56 -5.82 11.30
N LYS A 41 -11.67 -5.47 10.01
CA LYS A 41 -10.73 -5.92 8.98
C LYS A 41 -9.30 -5.41 9.22
N GLY A 42 -9.16 -4.18 9.73
CA GLY A 42 -7.85 -3.64 10.10
C GLY A 42 -7.19 -4.40 11.26
N MET A 43 -7.98 -4.81 12.26
CA MET A 43 -7.50 -5.63 13.37
C MET A 43 -7.15 -7.06 12.91
N GLU A 44 -7.97 -7.67 12.06
CA GLU A 44 -7.70 -8.98 11.46
C GLU A 44 -6.37 -8.96 10.67
N GLU A 45 -6.17 -7.93 9.85
CA GLU A 45 -4.94 -7.72 9.10
C GLU A 45 -3.71 -7.58 10.01
N LEU A 46 -3.82 -6.78 11.08
CA LEU A 46 -2.76 -6.63 12.07
C LEU A 46 -2.44 -7.97 12.75
N MET A 47 -3.47 -8.73 13.12
CA MET A 47 -3.33 -10.04 13.76
C MET A 47 -2.64 -11.03 12.82
N ASN A 48 -2.98 -11.04 11.53
CA ASN A 48 -2.32 -11.86 10.52
C ASN A 48 -0.82 -11.54 10.37
N ILE A 49 -0.44 -10.27 10.52
CA ILE A 49 0.97 -9.85 10.47
C ILE A 49 1.69 -10.25 11.77
N VAL A 50 1.10 -9.96 12.94
CA VAL A 50 1.72 -10.26 14.24
C VAL A 50 1.91 -11.77 14.42
N ASN A 51 0.92 -12.58 14.01
CA ASN A 51 0.95 -14.03 14.11
C ASN A 51 1.73 -14.72 12.97
N GLN A 52 2.41 -13.96 12.11
CA GLN A 52 3.22 -14.50 11.02
C GLN A 52 2.44 -15.32 9.99
N SER A 53 1.13 -15.07 9.88
CA SER A 53 0.27 -15.69 8.87
C SER A 53 0.52 -15.10 7.47
N LYS A 54 1.09 -13.89 7.39
CA LYS A 54 1.59 -13.30 6.14
C LYS A 54 3.11 -13.38 6.02
N GLN A 55 3.60 -13.51 4.79
CA GLN A 55 5.02 -13.47 4.47
C GLN A 55 5.56 -12.04 4.28
N ARG A 56 6.87 -11.84 4.47
CA ARG A 56 7.57 -10.54 4.32
C ARG A 56 7.23 -9.84 3.00
N HIS A 57 7.22 -10.58 1.89
CA HIS A 57 7.01 -9.99 0.57
C HIS A 57 5.61 -9.35 0.41
N HIS A 58 4.59 -9.86 1.11
CA HIS A 58 3.28 -9.21 1.16
C HIS A 58 3.33 -7.88 1.90
N ILE A 59 4.04 -7.82 3.03
CA ILE A 59 4.17 -6.61 3.84
C ILE A 59 4.94 -5.53 3.08
N VAL A 60 6.05 -5.92 2.44
CA VAL A 60 6.88 -5.02 1.64
C VAL A 60 6.09 -4.49 0.43
N GLY A 61 5.43 -5.37 -0.32
CA GLY A 61 4.63 -4.96 -1.47
C GLY A 61 3.51 -4.00 -1.10
N GLN A 62 2.80 -4.28 0.00
CA GLN A 62 1.61 -3.53 0.39
C GLN A 62 1.92 -2.21 1.11
N TYR A 63 2.85 -2.21 2.07
CA TYR A 63 3.03 -1.08 3.00
C TYR A 63 4.36 -0.33 2.84
N VAL A 64 5.32 -0.85 2.07
CA VAL A 64 6.63 -0.21 1.86
C VAL A 64 6.76 0.33 0.44
N VAL A 65 6.48 -0.52 -0.55
CA VAL A 65 6.66 -0.22 -1.97
C VAL A 65 5.39 0.41 -2.56
N GLY A 66 4.22 0.01 -2.07
CA GLY A 66 2.91 0.44 -2.57
C GLY A 66 2.65 0.04 -4.03
N ASN A 67 1.51 0.46 -4.58
CA ASN A 67 1.16 0.17 -5.99
C ASN A 67 2.10 0.83 -7.02
N GLN A 68 2.95 1.78 -6.61
CA GLN A 68 3.83 2.52 -7.52
C GLN A 68 5.24 1.93 -7.62
N GLY A 69 5.78 1.29 -6.57
CA GLY A 69 7.14 0.77 -6.60
C GLY A 69 7.29 -0.62 -7.25
N LEU A 70 6.18 -1.26 -7.66
CA LEU A 70 6.20 -2.42 -8.57
C LEU A 70 6.26 -2.01 -10.04
N VAL A 71 6.11 -0.71 -10.35
CA VAL A 71 6.22 -0.19 -11.72
C VAL A 71 7.70 0.06 -12.00
N GLN A 72 8.32 -0.94 -12.62
CA GLN A 72 9.64 -0.92 -13.22
C GLN A 72 9.89 0.39 -13.99
N ASP A 73 11.07 0.97 -13.78
CA ASP A 73 11.56 2.24 -14.33
C ASP A 73 10.95 2.60 -15.70
N VAL A 74 9.98 3.51 -15.68
CA VAL A 74 9.54 4.17 -16.90
C VAL A 74 10.63 5.17 -17.26
N SER A 75 11.44 4.77 -18.25
CA SER A 75 12.54 5.52 -18.84
C SER A 75 12.28 7.03 -18.88
N GLY A 76 13.32 7.85 -18.65
CA GLY A 76 13.23 9.31 -18.48
C GLY A 76 12.51 10.10 -19.59
N LYS A 77 12.13 9.47 -20.71
CA LYS A 77 11.25 10.03 -21.75
C LYS A 77 9.80 10.22 -21.30
N ASP A 78 9.36 9.57 -20.22
CA ASP A 78 7.95 9.59 -19.80
C ASP A 78 7.64 10.58 -18.68
N ARG A 79 8.60 11.37 -18.17
CA ARG A 79 8.33 12.26 -17.03
C ARG A 79 7.31 13.37 -17.35
N ASP A 80 7.31 13.90 -18.57
CA ASP A 80 6.42 14.99 -19.02
C ASP A 80 5.19 14.53 -19.80
N ALA A 81 5.06 13.23 -20.11
CA ALA A 81 3.90 12.74 -20.83
C ALA A 81 2.66 12.72 -19.92
N SER A 82 1.54 13.25 -20.42
CA SER A 82 0.27 13.26 -19.68
C SER A 82 -0.19 11.83 -19.36
N ASN A 83 -0.91 11.66 -18.25
CA ASN A 83 -1.49 10.37 -17.88
C ASN A 83 -2.38 9.79 -18.99
N PHE A 84 -3.05 10.65 -19.75
CA PHE A 84 -3.79 10.25 -20.94
C PHE A 84 -2.86 9.65 -22.01
N LEU A 85 -1.77 10.34 -22.36
CA LEU A 85 -0.86 9.92 -23.43
C LEU A 85 -0.15 8.59 -23.09
N LYS A 86 0.26 8.43 -21.82
CA LYS A 86 0.82 7.17 -21.33
C LYS A 86 -0.18 6.02 -21.42
N LYS A 87 -1.44 6.26 -21.03
CA LYS A 87 -2.51 5.26 -21.13
C LYS A 87 -2.82 4.93 -22.59
N PHE A 88 -2.91 5.96 -23.44
CA PHE A 88 -3.14 5.84 -24.87
C PHE A 88 -2.12 4.93 -25.56
N TYR A 89 -0.83 5.07 -25.26
CA TYR A 89 0.21 4.21 -25.83
C TYR A 89 0.29 2.80 -25.21
N SER A 90 -0.15 2.63 -23.96
CA SER A 90 0.00 1.36 -23.24
C SER A 90 -1.20 0.42 -23.41
N ARG A 91 -2.45 0.92 -23.45
CA ARG A 91 -3.64 0.09 -23.68
C ARG A 91 -4.92 0.91 -23.93
N ASN A 92 -5.88 0.31 -24.63
CA ASN A 92 -7.13 0.97 -25.05
C ASN A 92 -8.20 1.06 -23.94
N TYR A 93 -8.05 0.31 -22.83
CA TYR A 93 -8.98 0.34 -21.69
C TYR A 93 -8.21 0.12 -20.38
N SER A 94 -8.37 1.05 -19.43
CA SER A 94 -7.96 0.91 -18.03
C SER A 94 -8.96 1.61 -17.12
#